data_AF-A0A842YCP7-F1
#
_entry.id   AF-A0A842YCP7-F1
#
_cell.length_a   1.000
_cell.length_b   1.000
_cell.length_c   1.000
_cell.angle_alpha   90.00
_cell.angle_beta   90.00
_cell.angle_gamma   90.00
#
_symmetry.space_group_name_H-M   'P 1'
#
loop_
_entity.id
_entity.type
_entity.pdbx_description
1 polymer ?
#
loop_
_entity_poly.entity_id
_entity_poly.type
_entity_poly.pdbx_seq_one_letter_code
_entity_poly.pdbx_strand_id
1 'polypeptide(L)'
;LLGVPHFETLSRQQLRDSVRSIGLSNVDVFESSWSVKCLFCVDATECQNPKRTDNIDFVIKQIDEGLDRVREHSSYDELKKEAESLKERVRIDGSSSASLMYFFGKK
;
A
#
# COMPACT_ATOMS: atom_id res chain seq x y z
N LEU A 1 1.93 -14.07 -14.04
CA LEU A 1 2.34 -13.35 -12.82
C LEU A 1 1.51 -13.90 -11.67
N LEU A 2 2.00 -14.96 -11.03
CA LEU A 2 1.36 -15.61 -9.88
C LEU A 2 2.06 -15.10 -8.62
N GLY A 3 1.68 -13.93 -8.14
CA GLY A 3 2.17 -13.42 -6.86
C GLY A 3 1.24 -13.88 -5.75
N VAL A 4 1.76 -14.61 -4.76
CA VAL A 4 1.04 -14.83 -3.50
C VAL A 4 1.19 -13.54 -2.68
N PRO A 5 0.10 -12.83 -2.35
CA PRO A 5 0.19 -11.65 -1.50
C PRO A 5 0.62 -12.06 -0.08
N HIS A 6 1.69 -11.45 0.44
CA HIS A 6 2.07 -11.53 1.84
C HIS A 6 1.56 -10.28 2.56
N PHE A 7 0.94 -10.46 3.73
CA PHE A 7 0.44 -9.37 4.58
C PHE A 7 1.44 -8.96 5.67
N GLU A 8 2.67 -9.49 5.61
CA GLU A 8 3.73 -9.16 6.56
C GLU A 8 4.44 -7.86 6.16
N THR A 9 4.61 -6.97 7.14
CA THR A 9 5.42 -5.77 6.97
C THR A 9 6.90 -6.14 7.09
N LEU A 10 7.57 -6.33 5.95
CA LEU A 10 9.00 -6.64 5.90
C LEU A 10 9.84 -5.36 5.78
N SER A 11 10.93 -5.29 6.53
CA SER A 11 11.95 -4.25 6.31
C SER A 11 12.63 -4.44 4.95
N ARG A 12 13.20 -3.35 4.40
CA ARG A 12 13.97 -3.40 3.15
C ARG A 12 15.09 -4.46 3.17
N GLN A 13 15.70 -4.69 4.33
CA GLN A 13 16.75 -5.69 4.50
C GLN A 13 16.18 -7.11 4.39
N GLN A 14 15.07 -7.39 5.07
CA GLN A 14 14.39 -8.71 4.99
C GLN A 14 13.93 -9.03 3.56
N LEU A 15 13.45 -8.03 2.81
CA LEU A 15 13.12 -8.20 1.40
C LEU A 15 14.37 -8.54 0.55
N ARG A 16 15.48 -7.82 0.77
CA ARG A 16 16.76 -8.12 0.07
C ARG A 16 17.27 -9.53 0.37
N ASP A 17 17.20 -9.96 1.62
CA ASP A 17 17.67 -11.28 2.03
C ASP A 17 16.80 -12.39 1.43
N SER A 18 15.49 -12.16 1.32
CA SER A 18 14.56 -13.05 0.62
C SER A 18 14.94 -13.18 -0.87
N VAL A 19 15.23 -12.06 -1.54
CA VAL A 19 15.66 -12.05 -2.95
C VAL A 19 17.02 -12.74 -3.15
N ARG A 20 17.94 -12.65 -2.20
CA ARG A 20 19.21 -13.41 -2.25
C ARG A 20 18.99 -14.90 -2.07
N SER A 21 18.06 -15.30 -1.20
CA SER A 21 17.76 -16.72 -0.93
C SER A 21 17.25 -17.49 -2.15
N ILE A 22 16.61 -16.79 -3.11
CA ILE A 22 16.19 -17.38 -4.39
C ILE A 22 17.32 -17.48 -5.45
N GLY A 23 18.56 -17.20 -5.05
CA GLY A 23 19.76 -17.38 -5.88
C GLY A 23 20.12 -16.20 -6.77
N LEU A 24 19.57 -15.01 -6.52
CA LEU A 24 19.94 -13.81 -7.27
C LEU A 24 21.17 -13.13 -6.66
N SER A 25 22.19 -12.93 -7.48
CA SER A 25 23.41 -12.19 -7.18
C SER A 25 23.37 -10.78 -7.78
N ASN A 26 24.18 -9.85 -7.25
CA ASN A 26 24.25 -8.45 -7.70
C ASN A 26 22.87 -7.78 -7.79
N VAL A 27 22.12 -7.83 -6.68
CA VAL A 27 20.73 -7.32 -6.63
C VAL A 27 20.72 -5.80 -6.51
N ASP A 28 20.25 -5.13 -7.56
CA ASP A 28 19.90 -3.71 -7.56
C ASP A 28 18.45 -3.52 -7.11
N VAL A 29 18.22 -2.48 -6.30
CA VAL A 29 16.90 -2.19 -5.72
C VAL A 29 16.47 -0.79 -6.12
N PHE A 30 15.29 -0.70 -6.73
CA PHE A 30 14.66 0.57 -7.09
C PHE A 30 13.32 0.67 -6.39
N GLU A 31 12.95 1.88 -5.96
CA GLU A 31 11.66 2.15 -5.33
C GLU A 31 10.94 3.22 -6.14
N SER A 32 9.66 2.99 -6.41
CA SER A 32 8.81 3.96 -7.10
C SER A 32 7.42 3.90 -6.52
N SER A 33 6.82 5.06 -6.26
CA SER A 33 5.37 5.14 -6.01
C SER A 33 4.54 4.84 -7.27
N TRP A 34 5.19 4.72 -8.43
CA TRP A 34 4.55 4.50 -9.72
C TRP A 34 4.67 3.04 -10.15
N SER A 35 3.53 2.44 -10.44
CA SER A 35 3.50 1.14 -11.14
C SER A 35 4.09 1.27 -12.55
N VAL A 36 4.67 0.20 -13.08
CA VAL A 36 5.25 0.18 -14.43
C VAL A 36 4.26 0.68 -15.49
N LYS A 37 2.97 0.35 -15.35
CA LYS A 37 1.91 0.84 -16.25
C LYS A 37 1.79 2.37 -16.27
N CYS A 38 2.17 3.05 -15.20
CA CYS A 38 2.13 4.52 -15.11
C CYS A 38 3.23 5.17 -15.95
N LEU A 39 4.33 4.48 -16.28
CA LEU A 39 5.40 5.02 -17.14
C LEU A 39 4.91 5.37 -18.55
N PHE A 40 3.81 4.75 -18.98
CA PHE A 40 3.20 4.94 -20.30
C PHE A 40 1.82 5.59 -20.23
N CYS A 41 1.39 6.02 -19.04
CA CYS A 41 0.08 6.62 -18.82
C CYS A 41 0.19 8.15 -18.90
N VAL A 42 -0.60 8.77 -19.77
CA VAL A 42 -0.63 10.23 -19.93
C VAL A 42 -1.18 10.92 -18.66
N ASP A 43 -2.10 10.25 -17.97
CA ASP A 43 -2.77 10.76 -16.76
C ASP A 43 -2.08 10.31 -15.46
N ALA A 44 -0.83 9.83 -15.54
CA ALA A 44 -0.12 9.28 -14.39
C ALA A 44 0.02 10.28 -13.23
N THR A 45 0.20 11.55 -13.54
CA THR A 45 0.33 12.64 -12.55
C THR A 45 -0.98 12.87 -11.78
N GLU A 46 -2.13 12.81 -12.44
CA GLU A 46 -3.42 12.94 -11.78
C GLU A 46 -3.81 11.70 -10.98
N CYS A 47 -3.43 10.51 -11.45
CA CYS A 47 -3.60 9.27 -10.69
C CYS A 47 -2.83 9.27 -9.36
N GLN A 48 -1.78 10.08 -9.26
CA GLN A 48 -0.93 10.20 -8.07
C GLN A 48 -1.35 11.34 -7.15
N ASN A 49 -2.40 12.09 -7.49
CA ASN A 49 -2.92 13.09 -6.58
C ASN A 49 -3.49 12.39 -5.34
N PRO A 50 -2.87 12.51 -4.16
CA PRO A 50 -3.37 11.86 -2.95
C PRO A 50 -4.76 12.39 -2.56
N LYS A 51 -5.12 13.59 -3.04
CA LYS A 51 -6.40 14.25 -2.79
C LYS A 51 -7.45 13.97 -3.86
N ARG A 52 -7.20 13.00 -4.75
CA ARG A 52 -8.21 12.57 -5.71
C ARG A 52 -9.38 11.93 -4.96
N THR A 53 -10.59 12.42 -5.24
CA THR A 53 -11.78 12.08 -4.46
C THR A 53 -12.08 10.59 -4.47
N ASP A 54 -11.91 9.92 -5.60
CA ASP A 54 -12.13 8.48 -5.72
C ASP A 54 -11.16 7.63 -4.88
N ASN A 55 -9.90 8.04 -4.74
CA ASN A 55 -8.94 7.40 -3.86
C ASN A 55 -9.31 7.59 -2.38
N ILE A 56 -9.69 8.80 -1.99
CA ILE A 56 -10.16 9.11 -0.63
C ILE A 56 -11.40 8.28 -0.29
N ASP A 57 -12.40 8.29 -1.17
CA ASP A 57 -13.65 7.56 -0.97
C ASP A 57 -13.43 6.05 -0.89
N PHE A 58 -12.54 5.52 -1.74
CA PHE A 58 -12.16 4.11 -1.71
C PHE A 58 -11.55 3.72 -0.36
N VAL A 59 -10.62 4.51 0.17
CA VAL A 59 -9.95 4.23 1.45
C VAL A 59 -10.92 4.37 2.62
N ILE A 60 -11.77 5.40 2.62
CA ILE A 60 -12.82 5.57 3.64
C ILE A 60 -13.74 4.36 3.64
N LYS A 61 -14.16 3.89 2.46
CA LYS A 61 -15.00 2.69 2.33
C LYS A 61 -14.31 1.44 2.90
N GLN A 62 -13.01 1.26 2.68
CA GLN A 62 -12.27 0.13 3.28
C GLN A 62 -12.21 0.21 4.81
N ILE A 63 -12.09 1.41 5.37
CA ILE A 63 -12.14 1.62 6.82
C ILE A 63 -13.53 1.25 7.36
N ASP A 64 -14.59 1.69 6.68
CA ASP A 64 -15.97 1.35 7.05
C ASP A 64 -16.25 -0.15 6.99
N GLU A 65 -15.87 -0.81 5.90
CA GLU A 65 -15.99 -2.27 5.75
C GLU A 65 -15.20 -3.02 6.82
N GLY A 66 -14.03 -2.52 7.21
CA GLY A 66 -13.23 -3.08 8.30
C GLY A 66 -13.91 -2.94 9.65
N LEU A 67 -14.50 -1.77 9.93
CA LEU A 67 -15.22 -1.49 11.16
C LEU A 67 -16.47 -2.36 11.30
N ASP A 68 -17.22 -2.54 10.20
CA ASP A 68 -18.40 -3.42 10.17
C ASP A 68 -18.06 -4.88 10.49
N ARG A 69 -16.89 -5.38 10.06
CA ARG A 69 -16.44 -6.75 10.35
C ARG A 69 -16.12 -6.98 11.82
N VAL A 70 -15.77 -5.93 12.55
CA VAL A 70 -15.38 -6.02 13.98
C VAL A 70 -16.46 -5.48 14.91
N ARG A 71 -17.70 -5.36 14.43
CA ARG A 71 -18.83 -4.76 15.16
C ARG A 71 -19.11 -5.40 16.52
N GLU A 72 -18.89 -6.70 16.63
CA GLU A 72 -19.13 -7.47 17.85
C GLU A 72 -17.87 -7.59 18.74
N HIS A 73 -16.75 -6.99 18.35
CA HIS A 73 -15.51 -7.03 19.12
C HIS A 73 -15.63 -6.19 20.40
N SER A 74 -15.06 -6.67 21.51
CA SER A 74 -15.12 -5.99 22.80
C SER A 74 -14.57 -4.56 22.80
N SER A 75 -13.63 -4.28 21.89
CA SER A 75 -13.01 -2.96 21.69
C SER A 75 -13.66 -2.13 20.57
N TYR A 76 -14.84 -2.50 20.08
CA TYR A 76 -15.47 -1.84 18.93
C TYR A 76 -15.59 -0.31 19.09
N ASP A 77 -15.99 0.18 20.26
CA ASP A 77 -16.14 1.61 20.49
C ASP A 77 -14.82 2.38 20.42
N GLU A 78 -13.71 1.76 20.84
CA GLU A 78 -12.36 2.33 20.71
C GLU A 78 -11.91 2.32 19.24
N LEU A 79 -12.08 1.19 18.56
CA LEU A 79 -11.76 1.03 17.14
C LEU A 79 -12.57 2.00 16.26
N LYS A 80 -13.83 2.26 16.61
CA LYS A 80 -14.67 3.24 15.92
C LYS A 80 -14.12 4.66 16.05
N LYS A 81 -13.66 5.06 17.24
CA LYS A 81 -13.05 6.40 17.44
C LYS A 81 -11.78 6.53 16.62
N GLU A 82 -10.94 5.50 16.62
CA GLU A 82 -9.71 5.50 15.83
C GLU A 82 -9.99 5.52 14.33
N ALA A 83 -11.00 4.78 13.87
CA ALA A 83 -11.46 4.78 12.48
C ALA A 83 -11.92 6.17 12.03
N GLU A 84 -12.70 6.90 12.84
CA GLU A 84 -13.11 8.28 12.50
C GLU A 84 -11.91 9.24 12.44
N SER A 85 -10.96 9.12 13.38
CA SER A 85 -9.71 9.88 13.34
C SER A 85 -8.87 9.58 12.10
N LEU A 86 -8.83 8.30 11.67
CA LEU A 86 -8.14 7.89 10.46
C LEU A 86 -8.81 8.43 9.20
N LYS A 87 -10.15 8.38 9.11
CA LYS A 87 -10.90 8.97 7.99
C LYS A 87 -10.63 10.46 7.86
N GLU A 88 -10.58 11.19 8.96
CA GLU A 88 -10.29 12.62 8.93
C GLU A 88 -8.87 12.92 8.42
N ARG A 89 -7.86 12.17 8.90
CA ARG A 89 -6.50 12.26 8.35
C ARG A 89 -6.46 11.97 6.85
N VAL A 90 -7.16 10.93 6.39
CA VAL A 90 -7.24 10.61 4.95
C VAL A 90 -7.87 11.74 4.14
N ARG A 91 -8.88 12.46 4.67
CA ARG A 91 -9.47 13.63 3.99
C ARG A 91 -8.50 14.81 3.91
N ILE A 92 -7.72 15.05 4.96
CA ILE A 92 -6.79 16.19 5.05
C ILE A 92 -5.52 15.94 4.22
N ASP A 93 -4.90 14.79 4.45
CA ASP A 93 -3.57 14.44 3.91
C ASP A 93 -3.69 13.75 2.54
N GLY A 94 -4.86 13.18 2.25
CA GLY A 94 -5.09 12.33 1.09
C GLY A 94 -4.62 10.90 1.32
N SER A 95 -4.71 10.08 0.27
CA SER A 95 -4.23 8.71 0.27
C SER A 95 -3.39 8.44 -0.97
N SER A 96 -2.14 8.06 -0.75
CA SER A 96 -1.23 7.61 -1.80
C SER A 96 -1.12 6.09 -1.78
N SER A 97 -1.00 5.49 -2.96
CA SER A 97 -0.64 4.08 -3.08
C SER A 97 0.74 3.82 -2.44
N ALA A 98 0.88 2.66 -1.81
CA ALA A 98 2.16 2.18 -1.29
C ALA A 98 3.23 2.16 -2.40
N SER A 99 4.48 2.42 -2.02
CA SER A 99 5.60 2.34 -2.94
C SER A 99 5.84 0.90 -3.41
N LEU A 100 6.20 0.76 -4.67
CA LEU A 100 6.60 -0.49 -5.30
C LEU A 100 8.13 -0.58 -5.27
N MET A 101 8.64 -1.68 -4.74
CA MET A 101 10.05 -2.02 -4.80
C MET A 101 10.32 -3.02 -5.91
N TYR A 102 11.25 -2.68 -6.80
CA TYR A 102 11.74 -3.53 -7.87
C TYR A 102 13.12 -4.06 -7.50
N PHE A 103 13.31 -5.37 -7.67
CA PHE A 103 14.57 -6.06 -7.42
C PHE A 103 15.05 -6.67 -8.73
N PHE A 104 16.25 -6.29 -9.19
CA PHE A 104 16.87 -6.83 -10.39
C PHE A 104 18.17 -7.51 -10.01
N GLY A 105 18.33 -8.78 -10.34
CA GLY A 105 19.54 -9.53 -10.04
C GLY A 105 19.90 -10.50 -11.16
N LYS A 106 21.14 -10.97 -11.15
CA LYS A 106 21.62 -12.03 -12.05
C LYS A 106 21.49 -13.37 -11.35
N LYS A 107 20.92 -14.35 -12.05
CA LYS A 107 20.89 -15.73 -11.58
C LYS A 107 22.24 -16.40 -11.79
#